data_AF-F4EXT9-F1
#
_entry.id   AF-F4EXT9-F1
#
_cell.length_a   1.000
_cell.length_b   1.000
_cell.length_c   1.000
_cell.angle_alpha   90.00
_cell.angle_beta   90.00
_cell.angle_gamma   90.00
#
_symmetry.space_group_name_H-M   'P 1'
#
loop_
_entity.id
_entity.type
_entity.pdbx_description
1 polymer ?
#
loop_
_entity_poly.entity_id
_entity_poly.type
_entity_poly.pdbx_seq_one_letter_code
_entity_poly.pdbx_strand_id
1 'polypeptide(L)'
;MELKALLFDTRSIQKYIFSSSRLKTQIGASYLVDRVFDDVLLPVICEVCGAAELDDATWREVASPDWTSMPQKARVAYIGGGNAMILLRADAGEAAAEIVRRFSKELLVRCPGLQTGAAIGTVDLASDGSWLSETANRTALVLKLKEQQNTAFPRTTIPYTGLTLAADGADETATSYDTSRERYIAESEAAKLRVATPRHEGGELQPARAEKALLEKLTSVLTDEEKSRFMENAVFPSELDKLGQKETENYIAVVHIDGNNMGKKFADLTTLSAYKNKSQEIRTATIRAFAELVLSMKEDSFPFLAQRKDGEKRRYLPVRPLILGGDDMTFVCAAKVAFDCTAFIMKSLLAKGVDTCAGVAILPTAYPFFRGYEIAEQLCDSAKGRMRKLANEREGLREEASCWLDFLRLHGEQAPTLDEIRRQEYRAALGSLHFGPYRIDGESHYAFARLRELAEGLSKSLPSGKLKDLRAVLQHGEHEAKKYLEQIRHDGYALPQPAGWEAYAAHLWQEHGGRMRTPFVEAIELLEFLPPKSAHDGKEAS
;
A
#
# COMPACT_ATOMS: atom_id res chain seq x y z
N MET A 1 9.23 21.20 30.57
CA MET A 1 10.04 20.27 31.38
C MET A 1 11.04 19.62 30.45
N GLU A 2 12.33 19.69 30.78
CA GLU A 2 13.36 19.04 29.99
C GLU A 2 13.32 17.52 30.20
N LEU A 3 13.14 16.81 29.11
CA LEU A 3 13.09 15.35 29.05
C LEU A 3 14.15 14.86 28.07
N LYS A 4 14.68 13.65 28.32
CA LYS A 4 15.50 12.96 27.33
C LYS A 4 14.58 12.25 26.36
N ALA A 5 14.91 12.24 25.08
CA ALA A 5 14.08 11.67 24.03
C ALA A 5 14.88 10.71 23.15
N LEU A 6 14.25 9.58 22.85
CA LEU A 6 14.68 8.62 21.84
C LEU A 6 13.74 8.71 20.65
N LEU A 7 14.29 8.89 19.45
CA LEU A 7 13.53 8.83 18.21
C LEU A 7 14.07 7.69 17.36
N PHE A 8 13.20 6.76 16.99
CA PHE A 8 13.50 5.64 16.12
C PHE A 8 12.76 5.80 14.80
N ASP A 9 13.42 5.39 13.71
CA ASP A 9 12.85 5.39 12.35
C ASP A 9 13.31 4.16 11.58
N THR A 10 12.35 3.36 11.13
CA THR A 10 12.58 2.15 10.35
C THR A 10 12.61 2.49 8.87
N ARG A 11 13.76 2.22 8.24
CA ARG A 11 14.01 2.55 6.84
C ARG A 11 13.72 1.40 5.90
N SER A 12 13.44 1.75 4.65
CA SER A 12 13.30 0.80 3.54
C SER A 12 12.31 -0.32 3.85
N ILE A 13 11.20 0.04 4.54
CA ILE A 13 10.13 -0.87 4.93
C ILE A 13 9.67 -1.68 3.71
N GLN A 14 9.46 -1.01 2.59
CA GLN A 14 8.91 -1.62 1.39
C GLN A 14 9.91 -2.57 0.73
N LYS A 15 11.21 -2.21 0.71
CA LYS A 15 12.28 -3.13 0.30
C LYS A 15 12.35 -4.36 1.20
N TYR A 16 12.17 -4.20 2.51
CA TYR A 16 12.16 -5.33 3.45
C TYR A 16 10.97 -6.26 3.23
N ILE A 17 9.77 -5.70 3.05
CA ILE A 17 8.53 -6.45 2.82
C ILE A 17 8.55 -7.17 1.48
N PHE A 18 8.89 -6.48 0.40
CA PHE A 18 8.77 -6.98 -0.97
C PHE A 18 10.07 -7.57 -1.53
N SER A 19 11.10 -7.76 -0.71
CA SER A 19 12.34 -8.46 -1.06
C SER A 19 12.13 -9.91 -1.54
N SER A 20 11.01 -10.54 -1.18
CA SER A 20 10.66 -11.89 -1.60
C SER A 20 9.50 -11.87 -2.60
N SER A 21 9.54 -12.78 -3.58
CA SER A 21 8.42 -13.04 -4.50
C SER A 21 7.26 -13.82 -3.84
N ARG A 22 7.46 -14.33 -2.62
CA ARG A 22 6.48 -15.18 -1.94
C ARG A 22 5.57 -14.35 -1.04
N LEU A 23 4.26 -14.45 -1.28
CA LEU A 23 3.24 -13.75 -0.50
C LEU A 23 3.34 -14.04 1.00
N LYS A 24 3.54 -15.31 1.38
CA LYS A 24 3.72 -15.72 2.80
C LYS A 24 4.89 -15.02 3.50
N THR A 25 6.00 -14.84 2.79
CA THR A 25 7.19 -14.13 3.31
C THR A 25 6.89 -12.63 3.45
N GLN A 26 6.17 -12.03 2.51
CA GLN A 26 5.74 -10.62 2.57
C GLN A 26 4.79 -10.37 3.75
N ILE A 27 3.85 -11.29 4.00
CA ILE A 27 2.94 -11.25 5.16
C ILE A 27 3.73 -11.21 6.47
N GLY A 28 4.71 -12.11 6.60
CA GLY A 28 5.56 -12.15 7.79
C GLY A 28 6.43 -10.91 7.95
N ALA A 29 6.99 -10.40 6.85
CA ALA A 29 7.77 -9.17 6.85
C ALA A 29 6.94 -7.97 7.28
N SER A 30 5.72 -7.83 6.77
CA SER A 30 4.80 -6.76 7.15
C SER A 30 4.46 -6.81 8.64
N TYR A 31 4.15 -7.99 9.18
CA TYR A 31 3.94 -8.18 10.61
C TYR A 31 5.16 -7.72 11.43
N LEU A 32 6.37 -8.16 11.05
CA LEU A 32 7.58 -7.81 11.77
C LEU A 32 7.83 -6.30 11.79
N VAL A 33 7.55 -5.60 10.69
CA VAL A 33 7.66 -4.14 10.63
C VAL A 33 6.61 -3.46 11.51
N ASP A 34 5.34 -3.86 11.38
CA ASP A 34 4.23 -3.24 12.11
C ASP A 34 4.38 -3.41 13.63
N ARG A 35 4.91 -4.55 14.06
CA ARG A 35 5.06 -4.91 15.48
C ARG A 35 6.45 -4.68 16.04
N VAL A 36 7.42 -4.18 15.26
CA VAL A 36 8.82 -4.07 15.71
C VAL A 36 8.94 -3.27 17.01
N PHE A 37 8.18 -2.19 17.15
CA PHE A 37 8.25 -1.37 18.37
C PHE A 37 7.47 -2.02 19.52
N ASP A 38 6.28 -2.56 19.27
CA ASP A 38 5.46 -3.20 20.30
C ASP A 38 6.10 -4.50 20.83
N ASP A 39 6.56 -5.39 19.95
CA ASP A 39 7.02 -6.75 20.28
C ASP A 39 8.52 -6.82 20.57
N VAL A 40 9.30 -5.76 20.28
CA VAL A 40 10.76 -5.72 20.49
C VAL A 40 11.21 -4.51 21.30
N LEU A 41 10.85 -3.28 20.91
CA LEU A 41 11.31 -2.08 21.63
C LEU A 41 10.71 -1.97 23.04
N LEU A 42 9.39 -2.13 23.21
CA LEU A 42 8.74 -1.99 24.51
C LEU A 42 9.27 -3.02 25.55
N PRO A 43 9.42 -4.32 25.22
CA PRO A 43 10.07 -5.28 26.11
C PRO A 43 11.50 -4.87 26.52
N VAL A 44 12.30 -4.36 25.58
CA VAL A 44 13.65 -3.85 25.86
C VAL A 44 13.61 -2.68 26.85
N ILE A 45 12.66 -1.76 26.71
CA ILE A 45 12.49 -0.65 27.65
C ILE A 45 12.10 -1.17 29.04
N CYS A 46 11.19 -2.14 29.13
CA CYS A 46 10.82 -2.78 30.40
C CYS A 46 12.03 -3.45 31.07
N GLU A 47 12.92 -4.10 30.32
CA GLU A 47 14.13 -4.71 30.86
C GLU A 47 15.14 -3.69 31.38
N VAL A 48 15.26 -2.52 30.74
CA VAL A 48 16.24 -1.49 31.10
C VAL A 48 15.73 -0.57 32.22
N CYS A 49 14.47 -0.15 32.15
CA CYS A 49 13.88 0.82 33.07
C CYS A 49 13.12 0.17 34.23
N GLY A 50 12.63 -1.07 34.05
CA GLY A 50 11.70 -1.77 34.93
C GLY A 50 10.29 -1.87 34.30
N ALA A 51 9.62 -3.01 34.47
CA ALA A 51 8.31 -3.25 33.83
C ALA A 51 7.20 -2.29 34.30
N ALA A 52 7.24 -1.85 35.56
CA ALA A 52 6.30 -0.86 36.10
C ALA A 52 6.66 0.60 35.75
N GLU A 53 7.79 0.81 35.06
CA GLU A 53 8.38 2.12 34.78
C GLU A 53 8.21 2.54 33.32
N LEU A 54 7.39 1.83 32.56
CA LEU A 54 6.98 2.18 31.20
C LEU A 54 5.50 2.56 31.17
N ASP A 55 5.22 3.75 30.66
CA ASP A 55 3.88 4.20 30.29
C ASP A 55 3.70 4.09 28.76
N ASP A 56 3.07 3.01 28.31
CA ASP A 56 2.74 2.74 26.90
C ASP A 56 1.25 2.93 26.57
N ALA A 57 0.43 3.29 27.56
CA ALA A 57 -1.03 3.44 27.44
C ALA A 57 -1.45 4.90 27.19
N THR A 58 -0.85 5.87 27.90
CA THR A 58 -1.30 7.27 27.91
C THR A 58 -1.40 7.88 26.53
N TRP A 59 -0.44 7.62 25.64
CA TRP A 59 -0.47 8.16 24.28
C TRP A 59 -1.63 7.62 23.43
N ARG A 60 -2.15 6.41 23.72
CA ARG A 60 -3.29 5.79 23.04
C ARG A 60 -4.63 6.23 23.63
N GLU A 61 -4.69 6.34 24.95
CA GLU A 61 -5.97 6.46 25.66
C GLU A 61 -6.34 7.91 26.01
N VAL A 62 -5.35 8.78 26.18
CA VAL A 62 -5.58 10.16 26.63
C VAL A 62 -5.34 11.12 25.48
N ALA A 63 -6.37 11.84 25.04
CA ALA A 63 -6.26 12.78 23.92
C ALA A 63 -5.27 13.94 24.21
N SER A 64 -5.33 14.49 25.42
CA SER A 64 -4.50 15.63 25.86
C SER A 64 -3.85 15.33 27.21
N PRO A 65 -2.79 14.49 27.24
CA PRO A 65 -2.09 14.18 28.48
C PRO A 65 -1.23 15.37 28.93
N ASP A 66 -0.99 15.49 30.23
CA ASP A 66 0.02 16.42 30.75
C ASP A 66 1.42 15.84 30.52
N TRP A 67 2.14 16.42 29.55
CA TRP A 67 3.47 15.97 29.18
C TRP A 67 4.56 16.35 30.18
N THR A 68 4.27 17.24 31.13
CA THR A 68 5.19 17.60 32.22
C THR A 68 5.05 16.70 33.43
N SER A 69 3.93 15.99 33.56
CA SER A 69 3.70 15.02 34.63
C SER A 69 4.00 13.61 34.13
N MET A 70 5.21 13.12 34.42
CA MET A 70 5.68 11.80 34.01
C MET A 70 6.17 10.99 35.22
N PRO A 71 5.28 10.26 35.92
CA PRO A 71 5.64 9.52 37.12
C PRO A 71 6.59 8.36 36.81
N GLN A 72 6.31 7.60 35.75
CA GLN A 72 7.18 6.53 35.24
C GLN A 72 8.48 7.07 34.64
N LYS A 73 9.55 6.28 34.66
CA LYS A 73 10.83 6.64 34.03
C LYS A 73 10.76 6.80 32.52
N ALA A 74 9.93 6.02 31.84
CA ALA A 74 9.77 6.02 30.39
C ALA A 74 8.30 6.17 29.99
N ARG A 75 8.04 6.95 28.94
CA ARG A 75 6.72 7.12 28.33
C ARG A 75 6.82 7.03 26.83
N VAL A 76 5.94 6.26 26.20
CA VAL A 76 5.77 6.29 24.74
C VAL A 76 5.08 7.59 24.37
N ALA A 77 5.69 8.41 23.51
CA ALA A 77 5.05 9.61 22.98
C ALA A 77 4.16 9.29 21.77
N TYR A 78 4.68 8.49 20.83
CA TYR A 78 3.91 7.90 19.75
C TYR A 78 4.65 6.71 19.13
N ILE A 79 3.89 5.78 18.54
CA ILE A 79 4.37 4.73 17.64
C ILE A 79 3.47 4.74 16.40
N GLY A 80 4.05 4.85 15.20
CA GLY A 80 3.29 4.84 13.96
C GLY A 80 4.14 5.10 12.71
N GLY A 81 3.76 4.50 11.58
CA GLY A 81 4.40 4.74 10.28
C GLY A 81 5.89 4.45 10.27
N GLY A 82 6.33 3.36 10.92
CA GLY A 82 7.76 3.02 11.04
C GLY A 82 8.56 3.88 12.01
N ASN A 83 7.93 4.84 12.69
CA ASN A 83 8.57 5.73 13.66
C ASN A 83 8.10 5.46 15.09
N ALA A 84 8.98 5.69 16.05
CA ALA A 84 8.65 5.69 17.47
C ALA A 84 9.40 6.77 18.22
N MET A 85 8.71 7.51 19.10
CA MET A 85 9.34 8.46 20.01
C MET A 85 9.08 8.03 21.46
N ILE A 86 10.14 7.90 22.24
CA ILE A 86 10.11 7.53 23.65
C ILE A 86 10.69 8.68 24.47
N LEU A 87 9.96 9.11 25.48
CA LEU A 87 10.40 10.11 26.45
C LEU A 87 10.94 9.40 27.68
N LEU A 88 12.06 9.90 28.19
CA LEU A 88 12.72 9.44 29.39
C LEU A 88 12.88 10.63 30.33
N ARG A 89 12.70 10.40 31.64
CA ARG A 89 13.00 11.43 32.64
C ARG A 89 14.48 11.84 32.57
N ALA A 90 14.77 13.08 32.93
CA ALA A 90 16.14 13.61 32.89
C ALA A 90 17.14 12.79 33.75
N ASP A 91 16.65 12.14 34.81
CA ASP A 91 17.43 11.28 35.71
C ASP A 91 17.60 9.83 35.22
N ALA A 92 17.11 9.48 34.02
CA ALA A 92 17.26 8.15 33.45
C ALA A 92 18.71 7.78 33.04
N GLY A 93 19.69 8.67 33.25
CA GLY A 93 21.12 8.38 33.08
C GLY A 93 21.48 7.78 31.72
N GLU A 94 22.16 6.63 31.74
CA GLU A 94 22.60 5.89 30.54
C GLU A 94 21.50 5.03 29.90
N ALA A 95 20.29 4.99 30.46
CA ALA A 95 19.21 4.12 29.97
C ALA A 95 18.92 4.30 28.47
N ALA A 96 19.00 5.53 27.96
CA ALA A 96 18.79 5.81 26.53
C ALA A 96 19.79 5.06 25.63
N ALA A 97 21.08 5.08 25.98
CA ALA A 97 22.11 4.39 25.20
C ALA A 97 21.97 2.87 25.32
N GLU A 98 21.60 2.40 26.52
CA GLU A 98 21.37 0.97 26.76
C GLU A 98 20.17 0.43 25.98
N ILE A 99 19.06 1.19 25.93
CA ILE A 99 17.86 0.84 25.14
C ILE A 99 18.25 0.70 23.66
N VAL A 100 18.94 1.70 23.09
CA VAL A 100 19.37 1.64 21.68
C VAL A 100 20.26 0.41 21.44
N ARG A 101 21.25 0.17 22.32
CA ARG A 101 22.17 -0.98 22.20
C ARG A 101 21.44 -2.32 22.23
N ARG A 102 20.55 -2.54 23.20
CA ARG A 102 19.78 -3.78 23.32
C ARG A 102 18.77 -3.95 22.20
N PHE A 103 18.06 -2.87 21.85
CA PHE A 103 17.10 -2.90 20.75
C PHE A 103 17.76 -3.26 19.42
N SER A 104 18.88 -2.62 19.08
CA SER A 104 19.64 -2.97 17.86
C SER A 104 20.14 -4.42 17.87
N LYS A 105 20.50 -4.97 19.04
CA LYS A 105 20.89 -6.39 19.18
C LYS A 105 19.70 -7.32 18.99
N GLU A 106 18.53 -7.01 19.54
CA GLU A 106 17.33 -7.81 19.34
C GLU A 106 16.86 -7.77 17.88
N LEU A 107 16.96 -6.62 17.20
CA LEU A 107 16.63 -6.50 15.77
C LEU A 107 17.46 -7.45 14.90
N LEU A 108 18.77 -7.59 15.17
CA LEU A 108 19.66 -8.51 14.47
C LEU A 108 19.17 -9.97 14.47
N VAL A 109 18.48 -10.37 15.53
CA VAL A 109 18.05 -11.76 15.74
C VAL A 109 16.59 -11.96 15.34
N ARG A 110 15.71 -11.04 15.74
CA ARG A 110 14.26 -11.16 15.55
C ARG A 110 13.79 -10.68 14.18
N CYS A 111 14.43 -9.63 13.65
CA CYS A 111 14.07 -8.98 12.39
C CYS A 111 15.30 -8.83 11.46
N PRO A 112 16.04 -9.91 11.13
CA PRO A 112 17.25 -9.81 10.33
C PRO A 112 16.97 -9.17 8.97
N GLY A 113 17.80 -8.20 8.61
CA GLY A 113 17.67 -7.35 7.41
C GLY A 113 16.90 -6.04 7.63
N LEU A 114 16.14 -5.90 8.73
CA LEU A 114 15.38 -4.68 9.01
C LEU A 114 16.31 -3.56 9.51
N GLN A 115 16.25 -2.40 8.86
CA GLN A 115 17.09 -1.25 9.20
C GLN A 115 16.31 -0.24 10.06
N THR A 116 16.79 0.01 11.27
CA THR A 116 16.22 1.06 12.14
C THR A 116 17.31 2.01 12.60
N GLY A 117 17.10 3.31 12.37
CA GLY A 117 17.92 4.39 12.92
C GLY A 117 17.41 4.79 14.29
N ALA A 118 18.30 5.35 15.12
CA ALA A 118 17.96 5.86 16.44
C ALA A 118 18.70 7.15 16.74
N ALA A 119 18.01 8.14 17.30
CA ALA A 119 18.57 9.39 17.79
C ALA A 119 18.26 9.60 19.27
N ILE A 120 19.27 10.05 20.01
CA ILE A 120 19.15 10.44 21.42
C ILE A 120 19.31 11.96 21.50
N GLY A 121 18.37 12.64 22.13
CA GLY A 121 18.47 14.09 22.39
C GLY A 121 17.65 14.50 23.59
N THR A 122 17.42 15.81 23.72
CA THR A 122 16.55 16.40 24.74
C THR A 122 15.37 17.10 24.08
N VAL A 123 14.24 17.13 24.76
CA VAL A 123 13.04 17.87 24.38
C VAL A 123 12.53 18.67 25.56
N ASP A 124 12.06 19.88 25.30
CA ASP A 124 11.38 20.69 26.31
C ASP A 124 9.92 20.89 25.91
N LEU A 125 9.03 20.27 26.70
CA LEU A 125 7.59 20.23 26.47
C LEU A 125 6.84 21.05 27.52
N ALA A 126 5.83 21.80 27.08
CA ALA A 126 4.79 22.32 27.96
C ALA A 126 3.76 21.22 28.28
N SER A 127 2.81 21.50 29.18
CA SER A 127 1.81 20.51 29.60
C SER A 127 0.92 20.02 28.46
N ASP A 128 0.61 20.88 27.48
CA ASP A 128 -0.18 20.54 26.29
C ASP A 128 0.63 19.80 25.20
N GLY A 129 1.95 19.70 25.38
CA GLY A 129 2.89 19.10 24.44
C GLY A 129 3.42 20.06 23.38
N SER A 130 3.23 21.36 23.55
CA SER A 130 3.93 22.38 22.74
C SER A 130 5.43 22.39 23.04
N TRP A 131 6.22 22.68 22.01
CA TRP A 131 7.68 22.75 22.10
C TRP A 131 8.09 24.11 22.66
N LEU A 132 8.76 24.13 23.82
CA LEU A 132 9.19 25.37 24.46
C LEU A 132 10.52 25.89 23.93
N SER A 133 11.34 25.02 23.36
CA SER A 133 12.68 25.33 22.86
C SER A 133 12.79 25.16 21.34
N GLU A 134 13.45 26.11 20.68
CA GLU A 134 13.78 26.00 19.25
C GLU A 134 14.88 24.95 18.97
N THR A 135 15.67 24.58 19.98
CA THR A 135 16.79 23.63 19.85
C THR A 135 16.51 22.27 20.50
N ALA A 136 15.63 22.21 21.49
CA ALA A 136 15.17 20.97 22.14
C ALA A 136 13.74 20.63 21.71
N ASN A 137 13.57 20.37 20.41
CA ASN A 137 12.29 20.00 19.80
C ASN A 137 12.41 18.80 18.86
N ARG A 138 11.26 18.37 18.33
CA ARG A 138 11.18 17.27 17.37
C ARG A 138 12.03 17.49 16.12
N THR A 139 12.05 18.70 15.58
CA THR A 139 12.79 19.01 14.34
C THR A 139 14.28 18.78 14.53
N ALA A 140 14.86 19.22 15.65
CA ALA A 140 16.25 18.97 15.99
C ALA A 140 16.56 17.47 16.11
N LEU A 141 15.67 16.69 16.76
CA LEU A 141 15.80 15.23 16.84
C LEU A 141 15.74 14.55 15.47
N VAL A 142 14.82 14.98 14.60
CA VAL A 142 14.68 14.44 13.24
C VAL A 142 15.93 14.74 12.40
N LEU A 143 16.49 15.95 12.51
CA LEU A 143 17.74 16.31 11.83
C LEU A 143 18.90 15.44 12.32
N LYS A 144 19.03 15.25 13.64
CA LYS A 144 20.03 14.37 14.23
C LYS A 144 19.87 12.91 13.78
N LEU A 145 18.63 12.43 13.73
CA LEU A 145 18.33 11.09 13.23
C LEU A 145 18.76 10.92 11.77
N LYS A 146 18.44 11.90 10.91
CA LYS A 146 18.84 11.88 9.49
C LYS A 146 20.36 11.90 9.32
N GLU A 147 21.07 12.70 10.12
CA GLU A 147 22.53 12.73 10.12
C GLU A 147 23.11 11.36 10.53
N GLN A 148 22.59 10.77 11.61
CA GLN A 148 23.01 9.45 12.08
C GLN A 148 22.70 8.35 11.07
N GLN A 149 21.55 8.41 10.41
CA GLN A 149 21.17 7.48 9.36
C GLN A 149 22.13 7.51 8.16
N ASN A 150 22.78 8.64 7.90
CA ASN A 150 23.77 8.80 6.81
C ASN A 150 25.20 8.44 7.22
N THR A 151 25.49 8.37 8.52
CA THR A 151 26.86 8.16 9.05
C THR A 151 27.04 6.84 9.78
N ALA A 152 25.97 6.29 10.36
CA ALA A 152 25.97 5.05 11.12
C ALA A 152 25.06 4.01 10.44
N PHE A 153 25.68 3.01 9.83
CA PHE A 153 24.99 1.89 9.19
C PHE A 153 24.88 0.73 10.17
N PRO A 154 23.68 0.41 10.69
CA PRO A 154 23.53 -0.72 11.61
C PRO A 154 23.86 -2.02 10.88
N ARG A 155 24.54 -2.93 11.56
CA ARG A 155 24.57 -4.33 11.11
C ARG A 155 23.17 -4.89 11.31
N THR A 156 22.56 -5.37 10.24
CA THR A 156 21.20 -5.95 10.27
C THR A 156 21.17 -7.42 9.90
N THR A 157 22.29 -7.97 9.43
CA THR A 157 22.48 -9.39 9.17
C THR A 157 23.73 -9.87 9.89
N ILE A 158 23.78 -11.18 10.17
CA ILE A 158 24.95 -11.81 10.78
C ILE A 158 26.10 -11.74 9.75
N PRO A 159 27.26 -11.15 10.11
CA PRO A 159 28.42 -11.10 9.22
C PRO A 159 28.88 -12.51 8.82
N TYR A 160 29.52 -12.59 7.65
CA TYR A 160 30.00 -13.83 7.02
C TYR A 160 30.50 -14.88 8.02
N THR A 161 29.80 -16.02 8.04
CA THR A 161 30.03 -17.13 8.98
C THR A 161 31.02 -18.16 8.45
N GLY A 162 31.56 -17.98 7.23
CA GLY A 162 32.32 -19.02 6.53
C GLY A 162 31.45 -19.97 5.68
N LEU A 163 30.13 -19.88 5.81
CA LEU A 163 29.19 -20.65 5.00
C LEU A 163 29.08 -20.04 3.58
N THR A 164 29.21 -20.87 2.56
CA THR A 164 29.19 -20.45 1.14
C THR A 164 27.96 -20.92 0.37
N LEU A 165 27.10 -21.74 0.99
CA LEU A 165 25.86 -22.16 0.37
C LEU A 165 24.95 -20.94 0.21
N ALA A 166 24.49 -20.67 -1.01
CA ALA A 166 23.51 -19.64 -1.28
C ALA A 166 22.12 -20.10 -0.81
N ALA A 167 21.36 -19.20 -0.20
CA ALA A 167 19.97 -19.43 0.14
C ALA A 167 19.10 -19.50 -1.13
N ASP A 168 18.08 -20.37 -1.12
CA ASP A 168 17.13 -20.43 -2.22
C ASP A 168 16.24 -19.17 -2.24
N GLY A 169 16.32 -18.38 -3.31
CA GLY A 169 15.46 -17.21 -3.52
C GLY A 169 15.88 -15.92 -2.78
N ALA A 170 17.06 -15.90 -2.15
CA ALA A 170 17.66 -14.70 -1.56
C ALA A 170 19.15 -14.61 -1.90
N ASP A 171 19.66 -13.38 -2.08
CA ASP A 171 21.09 -13.10 -2.27
C ASP A 171 21.83 -13.08 -0.91
N GLU A 172 21.64 -14.14 -0.15
CA GLU A 172 22.12 -14.30 1.23
C GLU A 172 22.64 -15.74 1.43
N THR A 173 23.43 -15.92 2.49
CA THR A 173 23.91 -17.25 2.87
C THR A 173 22.78 -18.10 3.45
N ALA A 174 22.75 -19.39 3.09
CA ALA A 174 21.85 -20.37 3.68
C ALA A 174 22.26 -20.66 5.14
N THR A 175 21.53 -20.06 6.08
CA THR A 175 21.77 -20.17 7.53
C THR A 175 20.64 -20.88 8.27
N SER A 176 19.56 -21.23 7.57
CA SER A 176 18.35 -21.84 8.12
C SER A 176 17.81 -22.92 7.18
N TYR A 177 16.90 -23.78 7.69
CA TYR A 177 16.28 -24.85 6.91
C TYR A 177 14.75 -24.80 7.05
N ASP A 178 14.06 -24.71 5.92
CA ASP A 178 12.60 -24.80 5.84
C ASP A 178 12.21 -26.27 5.70
N THR A 179 11.76 -26.87 6.81
CA THR A 179 11.31 -28.27 6.86
C THR A 179 10.06 -28.52 6.00
N SER A 180 9.22 -27.50 5.80
CA SER A 180 7.99 -27.66 5.02
C SER A 180 8.24 -27.79 3.53
N ARG A 181 9.39 -27.28 3.06
CA ARG A 181 9.77 -27.28 1.64
C ARG A 181 11.06 -28.06 1.35
N GLU A 182 11.69 -28.56 2.40
CA GLU A 182 12.96 -29.30 2.34
C GLU A 182 14.09 -28.50 1.66
N ARG A 183 14.25 -27.22 2.04
CA ARG A 183 15.24 -26.33 1.42
C ARG A 183 15.98 -25.45 2.43
N TYR A 184 17.20 -25.08 2.07
CA TYR A 184 17.99 -24.11 2.82
C TYR A 184 17.61 -22.68 2.43
N ILE A 185 17.38 -21.86 3.43
CA ILE A 185 16.98 -20.46 3.28
C ILE A 185 17.83 -19.55 4.19
N ALA A 186 17.75 -18.26 3.94
CA ALA A 186 18.38 -17.25 4.80
C ALA A 186 17.58 -17.07 6.10
N GLU A 187 18.26 -16.66 7.18
CA GLU A 187 17.59 -16.39 8.46
C GLU A 187 16.60 -15.22 8.37
N SER A 188 16.82 -14.27 7.45
CA SER A 188 15.90 -13.18 7.11
C SER A 188 14.56 -13.71 6.58
N GLU A 189 14.57 -14.71 5.69
CA GLU A 189 13.35 -15.38 5.21
C GLU A 189 12.74 -16.26 6.29
N ALA A 190 13.56 -17.02 7.01
CA ALA A 190 13.09 -17.90 8.08
C ALA A 190 12.32 -17.10 9.14
N ALA A 191 12.84 -15.96 9.59
CA ALA A 191 12.20 -15.07 10.56
C ALA A 191 10.80 -14.62 10.12
N LYS A 192 10.65 -14.23 8.86
CA LYS A 192 9.36 -13.85 8.25
C LYS A 192 8.41 -15.05 8.22
N LEU A 193 8.88 -16.23 7.82
CA LEU A 193 8.06 -17.44 7.78
C LEU A 193 7.63 -17.92 9.18
N ARG A 194 8.43 -17.71 10.24
CA ARG A 194 8.06 -18.12 11.61
C ARG A 194 6.78 -17.47 12.09
N VAL A 195 6.59 -16.18 11.77
CA VAL A 195 5.41 -15.42 12.21
C VAL A 195 4.22 -15.57 11.25
N ALA A 196 4.48 -15.93 9.99
CA ALA A 196 3.46 -16.13 8.96
C ALA A 196 2.96 -17.58 8.82
N THR A 197 3.52 -18.53 9.58
CA THR A 197 3.14 -19.95 9.49
C THR A 197 2.53 -20.42 10.82
N PRO A 198 1.40 -21.15 10.78
CA PRO A 198 0.85 -21.83 11.96
C PRO A 198 1.89 -22.77 12.60
N ARG A 199 1.85 -22.92 13.92
CA ARG A 199 2.81 -23.74 14.67
C ARG A 199 2.11 -24.59 15.70
N HIS A 200 2.66 -25.79 15.94
CA HIS A 200 2.24 -26.58 17.08
C HIS A 200 2.89 -26.02 18.36
N GLU A 201 2.08 -25.54 19.29
CA GLU A 201 2.50 -25.15 20.64
C GLU A 201 1.66 -25.95 21.64
N GLY A 202 2.31 -26.71 22.52
CA GLY A 202 1.59 -27.56 23.50
C GLY A 202 0.78 -28.70 22.90
N GLY A 203 1.05 -29.11 21.66
CA GLY A 203 0.30 -30.16 20.94
C GLY A 203 -0.86 -29.62 20.08
N GLU A 204 -1.26 -28.36 20.26
CA GLU A 204 -2.32 -27.72 19.49
C GLU A 204 -1.76 -26.88 18.35
N LEU A 205 -2.45 -26.87 17.20
CA LEU A 205 -2.09 -26.02 16.07
C LEU A 205 -2.56 -24.59 16.33
N GLN A 206 -1.61 -23.70 16.64
CA GLN A 206 -1.87 -22.29 16.82
C GLN A 206 -1.84 -21.55 15.47
N PRO A 207 -2.77 -20.60 15.23
CA PRO A 207 -2.77 -19.79 14.02
C PRO A 207 -1.49 -18.94 13.92
N ALA A 208 -1.12 -18.58 12.69
CA ALA A 208 0.04 -17.71 12.45
C ALA A 208 -0.14 -16.36 13.18
N ARG A 209 0.91 -15.89 13.87
CA ARG A 209 0.88 -14.60 14.60
C ARG A 209 0.53 -13.43 13.69
N ALA A 210 1.02 -13.45 12.45
CA ALA A 210 0.70 -12.44 11.44
C ALA A 210 -0.79 -12.39 11.08
N GLU A 211 -1.46 -13.56 10.96
CA GLU A 211 -2.89 -13.63 10.66
C GLU A 211 -3.73 -13.17 11.85
N LYS A 212 -3.36 -13.60 13.07
CA LYS A 212 -4.02 -13.18 14.31
C LYS A 212 -3.96 -11.65 14.48
N ALA A 213 -2.77 -11.06 14.34
CA ALA A 213 -2.60 -9.62 14.49
C ALA A 213 -3.31 -8.81 13.40
N LEU A 214 -3.38 -9.32 12.16
CA LEU A 214 -4.17 -8.68 11.10
C LEU A 214 -5.66 -8.69 11.44
N LEU A 215 -6.19 -9.83 11.92
CA LEU A 215 -7.59 -9.94 12.32
C LEU A 215 -7.93 -9.03 13.51
N GLU A 216 -7.09 -9.02 14.54
CA GLU A 216 -7.22 -8.12 15.69
C GLU A 216 -7.20 -6.65 15.25
N LYS A 217 -6.27 -6.28 14.36
CA LYS A 217 -6.19 -4.92 13.80
C LYS A 217 -7.46 -4.53 13.04
N LEU A 218 -7.98 -5.40 12.17
CA LEU A 218 -9.18 -5.09 11.38
C LEU A 218 -10.44 -5.04 12.24
N THR A 219 -10.54 -5.91 13.25
CA THR A 219 -11.69 -5.96 14.15
C THR A 219 -11.68 -4.87 15.22
N SER A 220 -10.53 -4.25 15.52
CA SER A 220 -10.43 -3.17 16.52
C SER A 220 -11.19 -1.90 16.14
N VAL A 221 -11.56 -1.74 14.87
CA VAL A 221 -12.29 -0.57 14.34
C VAL A 221 -13.74 -0.88 13.98
N LEU A 222 -14.24 -2.07 14.34
CA LEU A 222 -15.59 -2.55 14.05
C LEU A 222 -16.48 -2.50 15.29
N THR A 223 -17.78 -2.29 15.08
CA THR A 223 -18.79 -2.48 16.14
C THR A 223 -18.97 -3.97 16.44
N ASP A 224 -19.59 -4.32 17.56
CA ASP A 224 -19.80 -5.72 17.93
C ASP A 224 -20.74 -6.44 16.95
N GLU A 225 -21.71 -5.73 16.36
CA GLU A 225 -22.59 -6.26 15.30
C GLU A 225 -21.87 -6.46 13.96
N GLU A 226 -20.79 -5.72 13.70
CA GLU A 226 -19.96 -5.89 12.51
C GLU A 226 -18.97 -7.04 12.71
N LYS A 227 -18.37 -7.16 13.89
CA LYS A 227 -17.44 -8.24 14.24
C LYS A 227 -18.06 -9.62 14.05
N SER A 228 -19.36 -9.79 14.38
CA SER A 228 -20.06 -11.07 14.22
C SER A 228 -20.22 -11.49 12.76
N ARG A 229 -20.24 -10.53 11.82
CA ARG A 229 -20.37 -10.76 10.37
C ARG A 229 -19.03 -10.66 9.64
N PHE A 230 -18.01 -10.10 10.28
CA PHE A 230 -16.71 -9.85 9.68
C PHE A 230 -16.01 -11.16 9.34
N MET A 231 -15.75 -11.36 8.04
CA MET A 231 -15.13 -12.59 7.53
C MET A 231 -15.85 -13.88 7.95
N GLU A 232 -17.17 -13.83 8.18
CA GLU A 232 -17.96 -15.03 8.42
C GLU A 232 -17.81 -15.99 7.23
N ASN A 233 -17.32 -17.20 7.49
CA ASN A 233 -17.00 -18.21 6.46
C ASN A 233 -16.01 -17.75 5.38
N ALA A 234 -15.14 -16.77 5.67
CA ALA A 234 -14.14 -16.26 4.74
C ALA A 234 -12.74 -16.19 5.36
N VAL A 235 -11.71 -16.24 4.52
CA VAL A 235 -10.30 -16.19 4.95
C VAL A 235 -9.45 -15.43 3.93
N PHE A 236 -8.44 -14.71 4.38
CA PHE A 236 -7.44 -14.12 3.48
C PHE A 236 -6.54 -15.22 2.89
N PRO A 237 -6.26 -15.19 1.58
CA PRO A 237 -5.35 -16.16 0.97
C PRO A 237 -3.90 -15.89 1.42
N SER A 238 -3.11 -16.94 1.63
CA SER A 238 -1.67 -16.84 1.92
C SER A 238 -0.79 -17.10 0.68
N GLU A 239 -1.43 -17.40 -0.46
CA GLU A 239 -0.82 -17.67 -1.76
C GLU A 239 -1.58 -16.88 -2.85
N LEU A 240 -0.87 -16.41 -3.87
CA LEU A 240 -1.43 -15.52 -4.90
C LEU A 240 -2.48 -16.22 -5.76
N ASP A 241 -2.30 -17.51 -6.05
CA ASP A 241 -3.21 -18.33 -6.85
C ASP A 241 -4.59 -18.55 -6.20
N LYS A 242 -4.69 -18.28 -4.90
CA LYS A 242 -5.92 -18.37 -4.11
C LYS A 242 -6.74 -17.08 -4.07
N LEU A 243 -6.33 -16.03 -4.79
CA LEU A 243 -7.08 -14.76 -4.91
C LEU A 243 -8.32 -14.85 -5.83
N GLY A 244 -8.67 -16.04 -6.34
CA GLY A 244 -9.85 -16.24 -7.19
C GLY A 244 -9.57 -16.33 -8.69
N GLN A 245 -8.34 -16.69 -9.06
CA GLN A 245 -7.91 -16.87 -10.44
C GLN A 245 -8.50 -18.13 -11.07
N LYS A 246 -8.82 -18.06 -12.37
CA LYS A 246 -9.21 -19.19 -13.22
C LYS A 246 -8.03 -19.59 -14.10
N GLU A 247 -7.93 -20.86 -14.50
CA GLU A 247 -6.75 -21.40 -15.21
C GLU A 247 -6.34 -20.58 -16.45
N THR A 248 -7.29 -19.96 -17.15
CA THR A 248 -7.07 -19.13 -18.34
C THR A 248 -6.87 -17.63 -18.06
N GLU A 249 -7.07 -17.17 -16.82
CA GLU A 249 -7.07 -15.75 -16.41
C GLU A 249 -6.27 -15.54 -15.11
N ASN A 250 -4.93 -15.65 -15.21
CA ASN A 250 -4.03 -15.61 -14.06
C ASN A 250 -3.46 -14.21 -13.78
N TYR A 251 -4.32 -13.18 -13.69
CA TYR A 251 -3.89 -11.81 -13.37
C TYR A 251 -4.23 -11.42 -11.93
N ILE A 252 -3.25 -10.80 -11.27
CA ILE A 252 -3.42 -10.09 -10.00
C ILE A 252 -3.25 -8.60 -10.23
N ALA A 253 -3.70 -7.81 -9.27
CA ALA A 253 -3.34 -6.41 -9.17
C ALA A 253 -2.65 -6.13 -7.84
N VAL A 254 -1.53 -5.42 -7.88
CA VAL A 254 -0.93 -4.78 -6.72
C VAL A 254 -1.42 -3.33 -6.71
N VAL A 255 -2.07 -2.97 -5.62
CA VAL A 255 -2.65 -1.64 -5.42
C VAL A 255 -1.91 -0.97 -4.29
N HIS A 256 -1.40 0.23 -4.54
CA HIS A 256 -0.79 1.10 -3.54
C HIS A 256 -1.59 2.39 -3.46
N ILE A 257 -2.01 2.76 -2.25
CA ILE A 257 -2.80 3.95 -1.93
C ILE A 257 -2.04 4.74 -0.87
N ASP A 258 -1.85 6.04 -1.11
CA ASP A 258 -1.08 6.91 -0.23
C ASP A 258 -1.81 8.23 0.04
N GLY A 259 -1.65 8.75 1.25
CA GLY A 259 -2.27 9.99 1.72
C GLY A 259 -1.67 11.24 1.08
N ASN A 260 -2.52 12.14 0.59
CA ASN A 260 -2.05 13.37 -0.02
C ASN A 260 -1.54 14.39 1.00
N ASN A 261 -0.43 15.06 0.67
CA ASN A 261 0.12 16.21 1.38
C ASN A 261 0.34 16.00 2.90
N MET A 262 0.58 14.76 3.32
CA MET A 262 0.71 14.39 4.73
C MET A 262 1.84 15.11 5.44
N GLY A 263 2.98 15.32 4.78
CA GLY A 263 4.08 16.13 5.33
C GLY A 263 3.67 17.57 5.69
N LYS A 264 2.81 18.22 4.88
CA LYS A 264 2.27 19.55 5.18
C LYS A 264 1.25 19.47 6.32
N LYS A 265 0.31 18.53 6.23
CA LYS A 265 -0.73 18.31 7.27
C LYS A 265 -0.13 18.09 8.66
N PHE A 266 1.02 17.40 8.76
CA PHE A 266 1.73 17.19 10.01
C PHE A 266 2.69 18.33 10.39
N ALA A 267 3.13 19.17 9.45
CA ALA A 267 3.99 20.33 9.74
C ALA A 267 3.21 21.44 10.47
N ASP A 268 1.92 21.57 10.19
CA ASP A 268 1.05 22.56 10.82
C ASP A 268 0.67 22.20 12.28
N LEU A 269 1.02 20.99 12.75
CA LEU A 269 0.75 20.53 14.11
C LEU A 269 1.86 20.96 15.06
N THR A 270 1.55 21.92 15.93
CA THR A 270 2.51 22.54 16.85
C THR A 270 2.69 21.79 18.17
N THR A 271 1.79 20.88 18.51
CA THR A 271 1.84 20.11 19.76
C THR A 271 1.96 18.60 19.52
N LEU A 272 2.63 17.92 20.43
CA LEU A 272 2.76 16.47 20.44
C LEU A 272 1.40 15.76 20.57
N SER A 273 0.48 16.33 21.36
CA SER A 273 -0.90 15.86 21.51
C SER A 273 -1.64 15.89 20.17
N ALA A 274 -1.57 17.01 19.43
CA ALA A 274 -2.19 17.13 18.12
C ALA A 274 -1.57 16.15 17.12
N TYR A 275 -0.24 16.01 17.13
CA TYR A 275 0.48 15.08 16.27
C TYR A 275 0.04 13.62 16.48
N LYS A 276 0.08 13.13 17.74
CA LYS A 276 -0.29 11.74 18.03
C LYS A 276 -1.76 11.45 17.69
N ASN A 277 -2.66 12.40 18.01
CA ASN A 277 -4.09 12.23 17.80
C ASN A 277 -4.39 12.17 16.30
N LYS A 278 -3.79 13.06 15.51
CA LYS A 278 -3.98 13.07 14.06
C LYS A 278 -3.41 11.79 13.41
N SER A 279 -2.26 11.31 13.87
CA SER A 279 -1.70 10.04 13.40
C SER A 279 -2.61 8.85 13.71
N GLN A 280 -3.23 8.82 14.90
CA GLN A 280 -4.17 7.75 15.29
C GLN A 280 -5.48 7.82 14.51
N GLU A 281 -6.03 9.02 14.31
CA GLU A 281 -7.23 9.27 13.51
C GLU A 281 -7.05 8.71 12.09
N ILE A 282 -5.93 9.06 11.43
CA ILE A 282 -5.66 8.63 10.06
C ILE A 282 -5.44 7.12 9.99
N ARG A 283 -4.64 6.55 10.91
CA ARG A 283 -4.47 5.10 11.00
C ARG A 283 -5.81 4.37 11.17
N THR A 284 -6.69 4.91 12.01
CA THR A 284 -8.02 4.34 12.26
C THR A 284 -8.90 4.43 11.01
N ALA A 285 -8.87 5.56 10.31
CA ALA A 285 -9.59 5.74 9.05
C ALA A 285 -9.13 4.75 7.96
N THR A 286 -7.82 4.53 7.83
CA THR A 286 -7.21 3.57 6.89
C THR A 286 -7.64 2.14 7.19
N ILE A 287 -7.51 1.69 8.44
CA ILE A 287 -7.92 0.34 8.85
C ILE A 287 -9.44 0.17 8.65
N ARG A 288 -10.22 1.19 9.03
CA ARG A 288 -11.68 1.17 8.89
C ARG A 288 -12.12 1.08 7.44
N ALA A 289 -11.50 1.84 6.52
CA ALA A 289 -11.81 1.79 5.10
C ALA A 289 -11.59 0.39 4.50
N PHE A 290 -10.50 -0.27 4.89
CA PHE A 290 -10.24 -1.65 4.47
C PHE A 290 -11.20 -2.66 5.11
N ALA A 291 -11.53 -2.50 6.39
CA ALA A 291 -12.49 -3.36 7.06
C ALA A 291 -13.91 -3.24 6.47
N GLU A 292 -14.33 -2.02 6.12
CA GLU A 292 -15.59 -1.75 5.39
C GLU A 292 -15.61 -2.41 4.01
N LEU A 293 -14.47 -2.41 3.29
CA LEU A 293 -14.36 -3.12 2.02
C LEU A 293 -14.63 -4.61 2.25
N VAL A 294 -13.98 -5.23 3.23
CA VAL A 294 -14.18 -6.66 3.55
C VAL A 294 -15.63 -6.96 3.96
N LEU A 295 -16.27 -6.09 4.75
CA LEU A 295 -17.69 -6.22 5.10
C LEU A 295 -18.62 -6.12 3.89
N SER A 296 -18.24 -5.35 2.88
CA SER A 296 -19.02 -5.21 1.63
C SER A 296 -18.94 -6.46 0.74
N MET A 297 -17.91 -7.29 0.91
CA MET A 297 -17.68 -8.50 0.12
C MET A 297 -18.57 -9.66 0.57
N LYS A 298 -19.73 -9.85 -0.09
CA LYS A 298 -20.64 -10.99 0.14
C LYS A 298 -20.25 -12.20 -0.73
N GLU A 299 -20.76 -13.38 -0.42
CA GLU A 299 -20.42 -14.63 -1.14
C GLU A 299 -20.73 -14.51 -2.64
N ASP A 300 -21.88 -13.95 -2.97
CA ASP A 300 -22.34 -13.78 -4.35
C ASP A 300 -21.79 -12.50 -5.03
N SER A 301 -20.87 -11.77 -4.39
CA SER A 301 -20.34 -10.52 -4.97
C SER A 301 -19.40 -10.77 -6.16
N PHE A 302 -18.81 -11.96 -6.25
CA PHE A 302 -17.76 -12.25 -7.23
C PHE A 302 -17.96 -13.60 -7.96
N PRO A 303 -19.13 -13.86 -8.57
CA PRO A 303 -19.43 -15.15 -9.21
C PRO A 303 -18.51 -15.47 -10.39
N PHE A 304 -17.81 -14.46 -10.92
CA PHE A 304 -16.86 -14.58 -12.01
C PHE A 304 -15.45 -15.02 -11.57
N LEU A 305 -15.15 -15.05 -10.28
CA LEU A 305 -13.88 -15.54 -9.74
C LEU A 305 -13.97 -17.03 -9.40
N ALA A 306 -12.82 -17.70 -9.29
CA ALA A 306 -12.74 -19.06 -8.79
C ALA A 306 -13.09 -19.09 -7.28
N GLN A 307 -14.21 -19.73 -6.94
CA GLN A 307 -14.71 -19.85 -5.57
C GLN A 307 -13.97 -20.95 -4.79
N ARG A 308 -12.65 -20.83 -4.66
CA ARG A 308 -11.82 -21.77 -3.91
C ARG A 308 -12.07 -21.62 -2.40
N LYS A 309 -11.99 -22.74 -1.68
CA LYS A 309 -12.16 -22.83 -0.22
C LYS A 309 -10.94 -23.46 0.43
N ASP A 310 -10.70 -23.13 1.70
CA ASP A 310 -9.67 -23.77 2.51
C ASP A 310 -10.15 -25.13 3.08
N GLY A 311 -9.30 -25.77 3.89
CA GLY A 311 -9.63 -27.06 4.52
C GLY A 311 -10.84 -27.01 5.47
N GLU A 312 -11.19 -25.83 5.98
CA GLU A 312 -12.36 -25.59 6.85
C GLU A 312 -13.60 -25.13 6.06
N LYS A 313 -13.56 -25.22 4.71
CA LYS A 313 -14.63 -24.76 3.81
C LYS A 313 -14.90 -23.25 3.87
N ARG A 314 -13.97 -22.45 4.40
CA ARG A 314 -14.02 -20.98 4.32
C ARG A 314 -13.61 -20.54 2.93
N ARG A 315 -14.31 -19.56 2.36
CA ARG A 315 -13.97 -19.01 1.04
C ARG A 315 -12.75 -18.12 1.11
N TYR A 316 -11.91 -18.13 0.07
CA TYR A 316 -10.86 -17.15 -0.05
C TYR A 316 -11.42 -15.79 -0.48
N LEU A 317 -11.04 -14.73 0.23
CA LEU A 317 -11.31 -13.36 -0.21
C LEU A 317 -10.45 -13.03 -1.43
N PRO A 318 -10.97 -12.28 -2.41
CA PRO A 318 -10.23 -11.92 -3.62
C PRO A 318 -9.26 -10.76 -3.40
N VAL A 319 -9.02 -10.39 -2.15
CA VAL A 319 -8.17 -9.28 -1.72
C VAL A 319 -7.37 -9.72 -0.51
N ARG A 320 -6.18 -9.16 -0.35
CA ARG A 320 -5.35 -9.31 0.84
C ARG A 320 -4.56 -8.03 1.12
N PRO A 321 -4.69 -7.44 2.32
CA PRO A 321 -3.81 -6.35 2.71
C PRO A 321 -2.38 -6.84 2.96
N LEU A 322 -1.41 -6.05 2.55
CA LEU A 322 0.02 -6.27 2.80
C LEU A 322 0.62 -5.16 3.64
N ILE A 323 0.26 -3.91 3.38
CA ILE A 323 0.61 -2.75 4.22
C ILE A 323 -0.71 -2.08 4.62
N LEU A 324 -0.90 -1.92 5.93
CA LEU A 324 -2.02 -1.20 6.55
C LEU A 324 -1.47 -0.40 7.73
N GLY A 325 -0.83 0.73 7.44
CA GLY A 325 -0.07 1.50 8.43
C GLY A 325 -0.06 2.99 8.13
N GLY A 326 -0.59 3.78 9.06
CA GLY A 326 -0.70 5.23 8.88
C GLY A 326 -1.66 5.59 7.75
N ASP A 327 -1.17 6.35 6.79
CA ASP A 327 -1.86 6.80 5.57
C ASP A 327 -1.52 5.97 4.32
N ASP A 328 -0.49 5.11 4.40
CA ASP A 328 -0.12 4.17 3.34
C ASP A 328 -0.87 2.85 3.49
N MET A 329 -1.40 2.38 2.37
CA MET A 329 -2.03 1.09 2.23
C MET A 329 -1.60 0.42 0.93
N THR A 330 -1.12 -0.81 1.06
CA THR A 330 -0.82 -1.67 -0.09
C THR A 330 -1.56 -2.98 0.06
N PHE A 331 -2.28 -3.41 -0.97
CA PHE A 331 -2.96 -4.69 -1.00
C PHE A 331 -2.80 -5.38 -2.35
N VAL A 332 -2.97 -6.69 -2.35
CA VAL A 332 -3.03 -7.50 -3.57
C VAL A 332 -4.44 -8.04 -3.74
N CYS A 333 -4.93 -8.10 -4.98
CA CYS A 333 -6.25 -8.63 -5.28
C CYS A 333 -6.30 -9.35 -6.63
N ALA A 334 -7.40 -10.05 -6.92
CA ALA A 334 -7.71 -10.45 -8.28
C ALA A 334 -7.87 -9.21 -9.17
N ALA A 335 -7.28 -9.23 -10.37
CA ALA A 335 -7.29 -8.06 -11.24
C ALA A 335 -8.72 -7.56 -11.57
N LYS A 336 -9.69 -8.49 -11.69
CA LYS A 336 -11.09 -8.18 -11.99
C LYS A 336 -11.83 -7.39 -10.91
N VAL A 337 -11.31 -7.31 -9.68
CA VAL A 337 -11.93 -6.53 -8.59
C VAL A 337 -11.10 -5.30 -8.22
N ALA A 338 -9.94 -5.09 -8.84
CA ALA A 338 -8.95 -4.11 -8.42
C ALA A 338 -9.50 -2.68 -8.43
N PHE A 339 -10.11 -2.26 -9.54
CA PHE A 339 -10.63 -0.90 -9.68
C PHE A 339 -11.81 -0.63 -8.73
N ASP A 340 -12.71 -1.59 -8.55
CA ASP A 340 -13.85 -1.46 -7.64
C ASP A 340 -13.38 -1.38 -6.18
N CYS A 341 -12.45 -2.24 -5.76
CA CYS A 341 -11.87 -2.20 -4.42
C CYS A 341 -11.12 -0.88 -4.18
N THR A 342 -10.32 -0.43 -5.14
CA THR A 342 -9.54 0.81 -5.03
C THR A 342 -10.46 2.03 -4.93
N ALA A 343 -11.45 2.13 -5.82
CA ALA A 343 -12.42 3.23 -5.79
C ALA A 343 -13.26 3.24 -4.51
N PHE A 344 -13.66 2.06 -4.00
CA PHE A 344 -14.36 1.95 -2.72
C PHE A 344 -13.53 2.51 -1.57
N ILE A 345 -12.29 2.06 -1.44
CA ILE A 345 -11.37 2.48 -0.37
C ILE A 345 -11.12 3.99 -0.45
N MET A 346 -10.77 4.52 -1.63
CA MET A 346 -10.47 5.94 -1.80
C MET A 346 -11.67 6.83 -1.44
N LYS A 347 -12.88 6.41 -1.83
CA LYS A 347 -14.13 7.13 -1.46
C LYS A 347 -14.42 7.05 0.03
N SER A 348 -14.21 5.88 0.66
CA SER A 348 -14.38 5.70 2.10
C SER A 348 -13.39 6.58 2.90
N LEU A 349 -12.14 6.67 2.45
CA LEU A 349 -11.12 7.55 3.04
C LEU A 349 -11.47 9.03 2.86
N LEU A 350 -11.91 9.42 1.67
CA LEU A 350 -12.32 10.81 1.40
C LEU A 350 -13.49 11.24 2.30
N ALA A 351 -14.49 10.37 2.50
CA ALA A 351 -15.60 10.61 3.41
C ALA A 351 -15.14 10.78 4.88
N LYS A 352 -13.98 10.22 5.23
CA LYS A 352 -13.32 10.36 6.54
C LYS A 352 -12.29 11.50 6.56
N GLY A 353 -12.27 12.37 5.54
CA GLY A 353 -11.38 13.53 5.46
C GLY A 353 -9.95 13.21 5.03
N VAL A 354 -9.70 12.03 4.46
CA VAL A 354 -8.39 11.61 3.96
C VAL A 354 -8.44 11.47 2.44
N ASP A 355 -7.93 12.46 1.73
CA ASP A 355 -7.73 12.40 0.29
C ASP A 355 -6.46 11.63 -0.08
N THR A 356 -6.53 10.85 -1.15
CA THR A 356 -5.50 9.85 -1.50
C THR A 356 -5.19 9.81 -2.99
N CYS A 357 -4.00 9.33 -3.32
CA CYS A 357 -3.66 8.90 -4.66
C CYS A 357 -3.43 7.38 -4.68
N ALA A 358 -3.73 6.74 -5.81
CA ALA A 358 -3.59 5.30 -5.97
C ALA A 358 -2.86 4.95 -7.26
N GLY A 359 -2.07 3.88 -7.20
CA GLY A 359 -1.49 3.22 -8.35
C GLY A 359 -1.93 1.76 -8.41
N VAL A 360 -2.43 1.33 -9.57
CA VAL A 360 -2.88 -0.05 -9.82
C VAL A 360 -1.98 -0.70 -10.88
N ALA A 361 -1.10 -1.59 -10.44
CA ALA A 361 -0.28 -2.40 -11.35
C ALA A 361 -0.92 -3.77 -11.54
N ILE A 362 -1.32 -4.08 -12.77
CA ILE A 362 -1.93 -5.37 -13.13
C ILE A 362 -0.85 -6.26 -13.74
N LEU A 363 -0.70 -7.50 -13.26
CA LEU A 363 0.40 -8.37 -13.68
C LEU A 363 -0.03 -9.85 -13.68
N PRO A 364 0.61 -10.70 -14.51
CA PRO A 364 0.48 -12.14 -14.40
C PRO A 364 0.92 -12.62 -13.02
N THR A 365 0.30 -13.69 -12.52
CA THR A 365 0.55 -14.21 -11.16
C THR A 365 1.97 -14.72 -10.96
N ALA A 366 2.58 -15.26 -12.02
CA ALA A 366 3.97 -15.71 -12.01
C ALA A 366 4.98 -14.55 -12.12
N TYR A 367 4.51 -13.33 -12.43
CA TYR A 367 5.39 -12.18 -12.59
C TYR A 367 5.95 -11.74 -11.24
N PRO A 368 7.22 -11.27 -11.16
CA PRO A 368 7.84 -10.89 -9.89
C PRO A 368 7.03 -9.82 -9.14
N PHE A 369 6.56 -10.16 -7.94
CA PHE A 369 5.70 -9.28 -7.13
C PHE A 369 6.34 -7.91 -6.89
N PHE A 370 7.64 -7.88 -6.56
CA PHE A 370 8.39 -6.65 -6.29
C PHE A 370 8.27 -5.64 -7.44
N ARG A 371 8.32 -6.12 -8.69
CA ARG A 371 8.17 -5.27 -9.88
C ARG A 371 6.76 -4.70 -10.00
N GLY A 372 5.73 -5.49 -9.66
CA GLY A 372 4.35 -5.01 -9.58
C GLY A 372 4.20 -3.89 -8.53
N TYR A 373 4.83 -4.06 -7.37
CA TYR A 373 4.84 -3.05 -6.32
C TYR A 373 5.57 -1.75 -6.74
N GLU A 374 6.79 -1.83 -7.27
CA GLU A 374 7.55 -0.65 -7.73
C GLU A 374 6.75 0.18 -8.76
N ILE A 375 6.05 -0.50 -9.67
CA ILE A 375 5.21 0.17 -10.67
C ILE A 375 3.95 0.75 -10.02
N ALA A 376 3.32 0.07 -9.07
CA ALA A 376 2.18 0.62 -8.33
C ALA A 376 2.55 1.89 -7.55
N GLU A 377 3.74 1.94 -6.95
CA GLU A 377 4.28 3.14 -6.28
C GLU A 377 4.49 4.28 -7.30
N GLN A 378 5.16 4.02 -8.43
CA GLN A 378 5.38 5.01 -9.49
C GLN A 378 4.07 5.53 -10.11
N LEU A 379 3.06 4.67 -10.24
CA LEU A 379 1.72 5.07 -10.70
C LEU A 379 1.03 5.97 -9.67
N CYS A 380 1.14 5.67 -8.38
CA CYS A 380 0.62 6.54 -7.32
C CYS A 380 1.31 7.91 -7.36
N ASP A 381 2.64 7.95 -7.55
CA ASP A 381 3.39 9.21 -7.68
C ASP A 381 3.02 9.99 -8.95
N SER A 382 2.73 9.29 -10.06
CA SER A 382 2.17 9.89 -11.27
C SER A 382 0.81 10.57 -10.99
N ALA A 383 -0.08 9.89 -10.26
CA ALA A 383 -1.36 10.44 -9.82
C ALA A 383 -1.18 11.67 -8.91
N LYS A 384 -0.27 11.62 -7.93
CA LYS A 384 0.08 12.77 -7.07
C LYS A 384 0.62 13.95 -7.89
N GLY A 385 1.44 13.66 -8.89
CA GLY A 385 2.00 14.65 -9.81
C GLY A 385 0.90 15.41 -10.57
N ARG A 386 -0.16 14.71 -10.99
CA ARG A 386 -1.32 15.32 -11.64
C ARG A 386 -2.13 16.19 -10.67
N MET A 387 -2.41 15.67 -9.47
CA MET A 387 -3.11 16.40 -8.42
C MET A 387 -2.43 17.73 -8.08
N ARG A 388 -1.09 17.71 -7.89
CA ARG A 388 -0.31 18.92 -7.58
C ARG A 388 -0.31 19.95 -8.71
N LYS A 389 -0.26 19.52 -9.97
CA LYS A 389 -0.31 20.44 -11.13
C LYS A 389 -1.64 21.17 -11.21
N LEU A 390 -2.75 20.46 -11.05
CA LEU A 390 -4.09 21.05 -11.09
C LEU A 390 -4.34 22.02 -9.92
N ALA A 391 -3.76 21.75 -8.75
CA ALA A 391 -3.80 22.68 -7.63
C ALA A 391 -3.07 24.00 -7.95
N ASN A 392 -1.92 23.93 -8.65
CA ASN A 392 -1.15 25.12 -9.02
C ASN A 392 -1.78 25.91 -10.18
N GLU A 393 -2.46 25.25 -11.13
CA GLU A 393 -3.13 25.90 -12.27
C GLU A 393 -4.37 26.70 -11.86
N ARG A 394 -5.00 26.36 -10.72
CA ARG A 394 -6.13 27.11 -10.15
C ARG A 394 -5.61 28.17 -9.17
N GLU A 395 -4.98 29.23 -9.69
CA GLU A 395 -4.48 30.35 -8.89
C GLU A 395 -5.55 30.86 -7.89
N GLY A 396 -5.28 30.69 -6.59
CA GLY A 396 -6.03 31.34 -5.51
C GLY A 396 -7.26 30.58 -4.95
N LEU A 397 -7.60 29.40 -5.47
CA LEU A 397 -8.60 28.52 -4.83
C LEU A 397 -7.88 27.49 -3.95
N ARG A 398 -8.33 27.32 -2.69
CA ARG A 398 -7.82 26.29 -1.76
C ARG A 398 -7.72 24.95 -2.49
N GLU A 399 -6.65 24.18 -2.23
CA GLU A 399 -6.53 22.77 -2.64
C GLU A 399 -7.85 22.05 -2.33
N GLU A 400 -8.68 21.82 -3.35
CA GLU A 400 -9.83 20.94 -3.21
C GLU A 400 -9.26 19.54 -2.99
N ALA A 401 -9.56 18.96 -1.82
CA ALA A 401 -9.27 17.56 -1.54
C ALA A 401 -9.75 16.72 -2.73
N SER A 402 -8.83 15.97 -3.35
CA SER A 402 -9.14 15.21 -4.57
C SER A 402 -8.41 13.88 -4.60
N CYS A 403 -9.09 12.89 -5.17
CA CYS A 403 -8.61 11.52 -5.22
C CYS A 403 -8.27 11.10 -6.65
N TRP A 404 -7.03 10.65 -6.87
CA TRP A 404 -6.52 10.33 -8.20
C TRP A 404 -5.99 8.91 -8.28
N LEU A 405 -6.22 8.25 -9.42
CA LEU A 405 -5.80 6.89 -9.69
C LEU A 405 -5.07 6.82 -11.03
N ASP A 406 -3.98 6.09 -11.08
CA ASP A 406 -3.28 5.73 -12.30
C ASP A 406 -3.12 4.20 -12.37
N PHE A 407 -3.08 3.64 -13.56
CA PHE A 407 -2.95 2.18 -13.72
C PHE A 407 -2.11 1.79 -14.93
N LEU A 408 -1.57 0.59 -14.88
CA LEU A 408 -0.80 0.00 -15.98
C LEU A 408 -0.92 -1.51 -15.94
N ARG A 409 -1.02 -2.12 -17.13
CA ARG A 409 -0.89 -3.57 -17.30
C ARG A 409 0.55 -3.94 -17.66
N LEU A 410 1.17 -4.75 -16.80
CA LEU A 410 2.48 -5.33 -17.03
C LEU A 410 2.40 -6.61 -17.85
N HIS A 411 3.31 -6.76 -18.81
CA HIS A 411 3.40 -7.94 -19.68
C HIS A 411 4.82 -8.13 -20.22
N GLY A 412 5.26 -9.38 -20.37
CA GLY A 412 6.60 -9.68 -20.91
C GLY A 412 7.74 -9.09 -20.08
N GLU A 413 8.89 -8.86 -20.71
CA GLU A 413 9.99 -8.11 -20.11
C GLU A 413 9.78 -6.61 -20.36
N GLN A 414 9.56 -5.85 -19.28
CA GLN A 414 9.33 -4.42 -19.35
C GLN A 414 10.41 -3.62 -18.62
N ALA A 415 10.57 -2.37 -19.07
CA ALA A 415 11.50 -1.42 -18.52
C ALA A 415 11.31 -1.20 -17.00
N PRO A 416 12.39 -0.84 -16.27
CA PRO A 416 12.35 -0.68 -14.82
C PRO A 416 11.39 0.42 -14.36
N THR A 417 11.24 1.48 -15.15
CA THR A 417 10.49 2.69 -14.76
C THR A 417 9.24 2.93 -15.61
N LEU A 418 8.23 3.54 -15.00
CA LEU A 418 6.96 3.90 -15.62
C LEU A 418 7.15 4.83 -16.82
N ASP A 419 8.07 5.80 -16.71
CA ASP A 419 8.37 6.74 -17.80
C ASP A 419 8.96 6.04 -19.03
N GLU A 420 9.76 5.00 -18.82
CA GLU A 420 10.34 4.21 -19.90
C GLU A 420 9.29 3.32 -20.57
N ILE A 421 8.43 2.66 -19.78
CA ILE A 421 7.31 1.87 -20.32
C ILE A 421 6.41 2.76 -21.16
N ARG A 422 6.02 3.93 -20.63
CA ARG A 422 5.19 4.89 -21.38
C ARG A 422 5.85 5.40 -22.65
N ARG A 423 7.17 5.58 -22.63
CA ARG A 423 7.94 6.02 -23.81
C ARG A 423 8.01 4.93 -24.88
N GLN A 424 8.11 3.67 -24.48
CA GLN A 424 8.26 2.53 -25.39
C GLN A 424 6.92 2.03 -25.93
N GLU A 425 5.88 1.98 -25.10
CA GLU A 425 4.62 1.31 -25.42
C GLU A 425 3.43 2.28 -25.58
N TYR A 426 3.46 3.45 -24.94
CA TYR A 426 2.34 4.40 -24.94
C TYR A 426 2.58 5.64 -25.80
N ARG A 427 3.33 5.47 -26.90
CA ARG A 427 3.53 6.51 -27.93
C ARG A 427 3.08 6.01 -29.30
N ALA A 428 2.38 6.87 -30.02
CA ALA A 428 1.95 6.65 -31.39
C ALA A 428 2.40 7.79 -32.30
N ALA A 429 2.18 7.65 -33.60
CA ALA A 429 2.53 8.68 -34.59
C ALA A 429 1.88 10.04 -34.31
N LEU A 430 0.63 10.04 -33.81
CA LEU A 430 -0.11 11.27 -33.54
C LEU A 430 0.14 11.86 -32.15
N GLY A 431 0.51 11.05 -31.16
CA GLY A 431 0.65 11.53 -29.78
C GLY A 431 0.76 10.44 -28.72
N SER A 432 0.28 10.76 -27.52
CA SER A 432 0.33 9.87 -26.36
C SER A 432 -0.86 8.92 -26.31
N LEU A 433 -0.60 7.61 -26.17
CA LEU A 433 -1.62 6.59 -25.91
C LEU A 433 -1.99 6.52 -24.42
N HIS A 434 -1.19 7.14 -23.55
CA HIS A 434 -1.52 7.34 -22.14
C HIS A 434 -2.35 8.62 -21.97
N PHE A 435 -3.53 8.47 -21.38
CA PHE A 435 -4.53 9.50 -21.15
C PHE A 435 -4.60 9.93 -19.68
N GLY A 436 -4.54 9.00 -18.73
CA GLY A 436 -4.59 9.26 -17.29
C GLY A 436 -3.51 10.21 -16.74
N PRO A 437 -3.39 10.37 -15.42
CA PRO A 437 -4.20 9.77 -14.33
C PRO A 437 -5.66 10.22 -14.29
N TYR A 438 -6.50 9.52 -13.52
CA TYR A 438 -7.96 9.71 -13.44
C TYR A 438 -8.45 10.14 -12.05
N ARG A 439 -9.42 11.06 -11.99
CA ARG A 439 -10.07 11.51 -10.75
C ARG A 439 -11.22 10.58 -10.35
N ILE A 440 -11.29 10.18 -9.08
CA ILE A 440 -12.27 9.22 -8.55
C ILE A 440 -13.50 9.92 -7.93
N ASP A 441 -13.33 11.14 -7.44
CA ASP A 441 -14.29 11.87 -6.58
C ASP A 441 -15.08 12.99 -7.29
N GLY A 442 -15.08 13.05 -8.63
CA GLY A 442 -15.85 14.08 -9.33
C GLY A 442 -15.91 13.92 -10.86
N GLU A 443 -16.59 14.86 -11.52
CA GLU A 443 -16.96 14.78 -12.96
C GLU A 443 -15.99 15.51 -13.91
N SER A 444 -14.71 15.59 -13.55
CA SER A 444 -13.69 16.27 -14.37
C SER A 444 -13.51 15.63 -15.77
N HIS A 445 -12.78 16.30 -16.67
CA HIS A 445 -12.34 15.73 -17.96
C HIS A 445 -11.61 14.37 -17.79
N TYR A 446 -10.94 14.20 -16.65
CA TYR A 446 -10.20 13.00 -16.28
C TYR A 446 -10.98 12.11 -15.29
N ALA A 447 -12.31 12.22 -15.21
CA ALA A 447 -13.09 11.38 -14.31
C ALA A 447 -12.96 9.89 -14.67
N PHE A 448 -12.62 9.05 -13.69
CA PHE A 448 -12.54 7.59 -13.88
C PHE A 448 -13.88 7.00 -14.34
N ALA A 449 -15.00 7.59 -13.91
CA ALA A 449 -16.34 7.21 -14.36
C ALA A 449 -16.49 7.28 -15.88
N ARG A 450 -15.88 8.29 -16.54
CA ARG A 450 -15.92 8.43 -18.00
C ARG A 450 -15.10 7.36 -18.71
N LEU A 451 -13.92 7.01 -18.16
CA LEU A 451 -13.13 5.90 -18.69
C LEU A 451 -13.89 4.58 -18.59
N ARG A 452 -14.53 4.33 -17.44
CA ARG A 452 -15.36 3.13 -17.23
C ARG A 452 -16.54 3.09 -18.19
N GLU A 453 -17.24 4.21 -18.36
CA GLU A 453 -18.33 4.32 -19.33
C GLU A 453 -17.85 4.04 -20.75
N LEU A 454 -16.68 4.58 -21.15
CA LEU A 454 -16.07 4.30 -22.44
C LEU A 454 -15.77 2.81 -22.61
N ALA A 455 -15.09 2.18 -21.65
CA ALA A 455 -14.73 0.76 -21.70
C ALA A 455 -15.96 -0.15 -21.79
N GLU A 456 -16.96 0.10 -20.94
CA GLU A 456 -18.22 -0.65 -20.94
C GLU A 456 -19.05 -0.42 -22.21
N GLY A 457 -19.02 0.79 -22.76
CA GLY A 457 -19.64 1.11 -24.03
C GLY A 457 -18.96 0.38 -25.20
N LEU A 458 -17.62 0.34 -25.23
CA LEU A 458 -16.86 -0.30 -26.30
C LEU A 458 -17.20 -1.79 -26.40
N SER A 459 -17.32 -2.46 -25.25
CA SER A 459 -17.73 -3.86 -25.15
C SER A 459 -19.14 -4.14 -25.71
N LYS A 460 -20.07 -3.19 -25.54
CA LYS A 460 -21.44 -3.31 -26.04
C LYS A 460 -21.57 -2.95 -27.51
N SER A 461 -20.80 -1.95 -27.95
CA SER A 461 -20.95 -1.33 -29.26
C SER A 461 -20.12 -1.99 -30.35
N LEU A 462 -19.03 -2.68 -30.02
CA LEU A 462 -18.09 -3.22 -31.00
C LEU A 462 -17.76 -4.71 -30.74
N PRO A 463 -17.73 -5.54 -31.79
CA PRO A 463 -17.17 -6.89 -31.71
C PRO A 463 -15.67 -6.87 -31.36
N SER A 464 -15.18 -7.97 -30.76
CA SER A 464 -13.78 -8.13 -30.35
C SER A 464 -12.76 -7.91 -31.48
N GLY A 465 -13.09 -8.32 -32.71
CA GLY A 465 -12.24 -8.07 -33.89
C GLY A 465 -12.05 -6.58 -34.16
N LYS A 466 -13.14 -5.79 -34.12
CA LYS A 466 -13.08 -4.33 -34.31
C LYS A 466 -12.34 -3.63 -33.17
N LEU A 467 -12.43 -4.12 -31.94
CA LEU A 467 -11.64 -3.59 -30.82
C LEU A 467 -10.13 -3.80 -31.02
N LYS A 468 -9.73 -4.95 -31.57
CA LYS A 468 -8.32 -5.20 -31.93
C LYS A 468 -7.87 -4.26 -33.05
N ASP A 469 -8.70 -4.07 -34.06
CA ASP A 469 -8.44 -3.13 -35.16
C ASP A 469 -8.31 -1.69 -34.63
N LEU A 470 -9.19 -1.26 -33.73
CA LEU A 470 -9.10 0.04 -33.06
C LEU A 470 -7.75 0.22 -32.35
N ARG A 471 -7.32 -0.76 -31.55
CA ARG A 471 -6.03 -0.70 -30.85
C ARG A 471 -4.86 -0.56 -31.84
N ALA A 472 -4.90 -1.28 -32.96
CA ALA A 472 -3.86 -1.20 -33.99
C ALA A 472 -3.87 0.17 -34.69
N VAL A 473 -5.04 0.66 -35.09
CA VAL A 473 -5.21 1.95 -35.79
C VAL A 473 -4.71 3.13 -34.96
N LEU A 474 -4.87 3.08 -33.63
CA LEU A 474 -4.34 4.12 -32.74
C LEU A 474 -2.81 4.24 -32.79
N GLN A 475 -2.05 3.24 -33.26
CA GLN A 475 -0.59 3.38 -33.41
C GLN A 475 -0.20 4.22 -34.63
N HIS A 476 -1.11 4.42 -35.59
CA HIS A 476 -0.86 5.03 -36.89
C HIS A 476 -1.36 6.49 -36.98
N GLY A 477 -1.44 7.03 -38.20
CA GLY A 477 -1.77 8.43 -38.47
C GLY A 477 -3.27 8.72 -38.58
N GLU A 478 -3.60 9.97 -38.89
CA GLU A 478 -5.00 10.41 -39.00
C GLU A 478 -5.76 9.72 -40.13
N HIS A 479 -5.07 9.32 -41.20
CA HIS A 479 -5.68 8.70 -42.36
C HIS A 479 -6.24 7.32 -42.02
N GLU A 480 -5.45 6.52 -41.30
CA GLU A 480 -5.86 5.20 -40.80
C GLU A 480 -7.03 5.35 -39.81
N ALA A 481 -6.97 6.34 -38.92
CA ALA A 481 -8.05 6.66 -37.99
C ALA A 481 -9.37 7.00 -38.71
N LYS A 482 -9.32 7.87 -39.73
CA LYS A 482 -10.50 8.26 -40.52
C LYS A 482 -11.11 7.07 -41.27
N LYS A 483 -10.27 6.27 -41.92
CA LYS A 483 -10.71 5.04 -42.62
C LYS A 483 -11.40 4.06 -41.68
N TYR A 484 -10.83 3.84 -40.49
CA TYR A 484 -11.44 2.97 -39.49
C TYR A 484 -12.82 3.48 -39.04
N LEU A 485 -12.93 4.78 -38.76
CA LEU A 485 -14.20 5.41 -38.39
C LEU A 485 -15.26 5.36 -39.50
N GLU A 486 -14.86 5.51 -40.77
CA GLU A 486 -15.75 5.30 -41.92
C GLU A 486 -16.21 3.85 -42.03
N GLN A 487 -15.29 2.90 -41.85
CA GLN A 487 -15.58 1.48 -41.92
C GLN A 487 -16.57 1.05 -40.83
N ILE A 488 -16.33 1.40 -39.56
CA ILE A 488 -17.26 0.98 -38.48
C ILE A 488 -18.64 1.62 -38.65
N ARG A 489 -18.72 2.85 -39.16
CA ARG A 489 -20.00 3.52 -39.45
C ARG A 489 -20.74 2.85 -40.60
N HIS A 490 -20.03 2.46 -41.65
CA HIS A 490 -20.60 1.68 -42.75
C HIS A 490 -21.12 0.31 -42.27
N ASP A 491 -20.41 -0.32 -41.35
CA ASP A 491 -20.80 -1.60 -40.74
C ASP A 491 -21.92 -1.45 -39.69
N GLY A 492 -22.44 -0.25 -39.46
CA GLY A 492 -23.57 0.03 -38.56
C GLY A 492 -23.19 0.19 -37.09
N TYR A 493 -21.90 0.32 -36.76
CA TYR A 493 -21.40 0.53 -35.41
C TYR A 493 -21.12 2.01 -35.11
N ALA A 494 -21.23 2.37 -33.84
CA ALA A 494 -20.89 3.71 -33.34
C ALA A 494 -19.99 3.60 -32.10
N LEU A 495 -19.03 4.52 -31.97
CA LEU A 495 -18.22 4.62 -30.76
C LEU A 495 -19.05 5.22 -29.61
N PRO A 496 -18.85 4.76 -28.36
CA PRO A 496 -19.46 5.38 -27.19
C PRO A 496 -19.02 6.85 -27.04
N GLN A 497 -19.92 7.67 -26.51
CA GLN A 497 -19.70 9.10 -26.33
C GLN A 497 -19.98 9.49 -24.88
N PRO A 498 -19.08 9.15 -23.93
CA PRO A 498 -19.18 9.68 -22.57
C PRO A 498 -19.23 11.21 -22.61
N ALA A 499 -20.01 11.80 -21.71
CA ALA A 499 -20.20 13.25 -21.69
C ALA A 499 -18.86 14.00 -21.64
N GLY A 500 -18.67 14.96 -22.54
CA GLY A 500 -17.45 15.75 -22.70
C GLY A 500 -16.30 15.07 -23.45
N TRP A 501 -16.50 13.83 -23.94
CA TRP A 501 -15.55 13.08 -24.77
C TRP A 501 -16.05 12.85 -26.21
N GLU A 502 -17.06 13.60 -26.64
CA GLU A 502 -17.70 13.46 -27.96
C GLU A 502 -16.68 13.65 -29.11
N ALA A 503 -15.71 14.54 -28.93
CA ALA A 503 -14.64 14.79 -29.90
C ALA A 503 -13.74 13.56 -30.12
N TYR A 504 -13.49 12.74 -29.09
CA TYR A 504 -12.72 11.50 -29.23
C TYR A 504 -13.47 10.47 -30.07
N ALA A 505 -14.79 10.37 -29.93
CA ALA A 505 -15.57 9.48 -30.79
C ALA A 505 -15.57 9.92 -32.27
N ALA A 506 -15.46 11.22 -32.53
CA ALA A 506 -15.40 11.77 -33.88
C ALA A 506 -14.03 11.63 -34.55
N HIS A 507 -12.94 11.66 -33.79
CA HIS A 507 -11.58 11.77 -34.33
C HIS A 507 -10.56 10.75 -33.81
N LEU A 508 -10.93 9.90 -32.85
CA LEU A 508 -10.07 9.02 -32.03
C LEU A 508 -9.05 9.74 -31.13
N TRP A 509 -8.61 10.92 -31.56
CA TRP A 509 -7.57 11.74 -30.95
C TRP A 509 -8.09 13.15 -30.71
N GLN A 510 -7.64 13.76 -29.61
CA GLN A 510 -7.90 15.18 -29.34
C GLN A 510 -6.66 15.82 -28.73
N GLU A 511 -6.43 17.09 -29.08
CA GLU A 511 -5.42 17.90 -28.41
C GLU A 511 -5.95 18.35 -27.04
N HIS A 512 -5.19 18.08 -25.99
CA HIS A 512 -5.48 18.60 -24.65
C HIS A 512 -4.18 18.94 -23.92
N GLY A 513 -4.02 20.21 -23.53
CA GLY A 513 -2.79 20.69 -22.90
C GLY A 513 -1.57 20.64 -23.82
N GLY A 514 -1.74 20.99 -25.11
CA GLY A 514 -0.65 21.09 -26.09
C GLY A 514 -0.12 19.74 -26.59
N ARG A 515 -0.84 18.63 -26.35
CA ARG A 515 -0.48 17.28 -26.82
C ARG A 515 -1.72 16.53 -27.28
N MET A 516 -1.60 15.83 -28.40
CA MET A 516 -2.61 14.87 -28.85
C MET A 516 -2.62 13.66 -27.91
N ARG A 517 -3.82 13.24 -27.51
CA ARG A 517 -4.05 12.07 -26.64
C ARG A 517 -5.29 11.30 -27.08
N THR A 518 -5.39 10.07 -26.60
CA THR A 518 -6.56 9.21 -26.82
C THR A 518 -6.88 8.38 -25.57
N PRO A 519 -8.14 8.29 -25.13
CA PRO A 519 -8.53 7.45 -23.99
C PRO A 519 -8.79 5.98 -24.39
N PHE A 520 -8.83 5.67 -25.69
CA PHE A 520 -9.27 4.36 -26.18
C PHE A 520 -8.33 3.21 -25.81
N VAL A 521 -7.01 3.42 -25.75
CA VAL A 521 -6.06 2.36 -25.36
C VAL A 521 -6.31 1.92 -23.92
N GLU A 522 -6.35 2.88 -22.99
CA GLU A 522 -6.60 2.60 -21.58
C GLU A 522 -8.02 2.08 -21.34
N ALA A 523 -9.01 2.49 -22.14
CA ALA A 523 -10.37 1.92 -22.08
C ALA A 523 -10.42 0.46 -22.53
N ILE A 524 -9.68 0.10 -23.58
CA ILE A 524 -9.54 -1.30 -24.04
C ILE A 524 -8.82 -2.13 -22.98
N GLU A 525 -7.77 -1.60 -22.35
CA GLU A 525 -7.05 -2.29 -21.27
C GLU A 525 -7.91 -2.46 -20.03
N LEU A 526 -8.66 -1.43 -19.63
CA LEU A 526 -9.60 -1.49 -18.51
C LEU A 526 -10.65 -2.58 -18.74
N LEU A 527 -11.16 -2.70 -19.98
CA LEU A 527 -12.21 -3.66 -20.31
C LEU A 527 -11.84 -5.10 -19.99
N GLU A 528 -10.57 -5.51 -20.16
CA GLU A 528 -10.09 -6.86 -19.84
C GLU A 528 -10.22 -7.20 -18.34
N PHE A 529 -10.29 -6.17 -17.48
CA PHE A 529 -10.28 -6.30 -16.03
C PHE A 529 -11.55 -5.77 -15.36
N LEU A 530 -12.61 -5.47 -16.11
CA LEU A 530 -13.91 -5.20 -15.54
C LEU A 530 -14.65 -6.52 -15.26
N PRO A 531 -15.46 -6.59 -14.17
CA PRO A 531 -16.37 -7.70 -13.95
C PRO A 531 -17.32 -7.89 -15.14
N PRO A 532 -17.59 -9.14 -15.57
CA PRO A 532 -18.61 -9.40 -16.59
C PRO A 532 -19.99 -8.98 -16.08
N LYS A 533 -20.81 -8.38 -16.95
CA LYS A 533 -22.13 -7.83 -16.58
C LYS A 533 -23.19 -8.91 -16.33
N SER A 534 -22.98 -10.15 -16.77
CA SER A 534 -23.84 -11.28 -16.45
C SER A 534 -23.04 -12.54 -16.10
N ALA A 535 -23.60 -13.39 -15.22
CA ALA A 535 -23.01 -14.67 -14.86
C ALA A 535 -22.95 -15.67 -16.06
N HIS A 536 -23.65 -15.37 -17.16
CA HIS A 536 -23.70 -16.20 -18.37
C HIS A 536 -22.65 -15.81 -19.43
N ASP A 537 -22.19 -14.55 -19.47
CA ASP A 537 -21.20 -14.09 -20.46
C ASP A 537 -19.80 -14.68 -20.24
N GLY A 538 -19.54 -15.24 -19.05
CA GLY A 538 -18.28 -15.93 -18.74
C GLY A 538 -18.09 -17.29 -19.43
N LYS A 539 -19.04 -17.74 -20.26
CA LYS A 539 -18.95 -18.99 -21.03
C LYS A 539 -18.59 -18.79 -22.51
N GLU A 540 -18.65 -17.57 -23.05
CA GLU A 540 -18.42 -17.34 -24.48
C GLU A 540 -17.02 -16.83 -24.83
N ALA A 541 -16.16 -16.57 -23.83
CA ALA A 541 -14.73 -16.43 -24.03
C ALA A 541 -14.03 -17.75 -23.67
N SER A 542 -14.28 -18.79 -24.48
CA SER A 542 -13.53 -20.05 -24.46
C SER A 542 -12.91 -20.33 -25.82
#